data_AF-A0A485P5H7-F1
#
_entry.id   AF-A0A485P5H7-F1
#
_cell.length_a   1.000
_cell.length_b   1.000
_cell.length_c   1.000
_cell.angle_alpha   90.00
_cell.angle_beta   90.00
_cell.angle_gamma   90.00
#
_symmetry.space_group_name_H-M   'P 1'
#
loop_
_entity.id
_entity.type
_entity.pdbx_description
1 polymer ?
#
loop_
_entity_poly.entity_id
_entity_poly.type
_entity_poly.pdbx_seq_one_letter_code
_entity_poly.pdbx_strand_id
1 'polypeptide(L)'
;MVKLTAELMEQRRSIPTLCGTTSWTSGVLQVRVLGFQKVKLKERQEAEKMFKGKRGAQLAKDIARRSKTFNPGASLPTDKKKGGPSPGDVEAIKNAIANASTLAEVERLKGLLQSGQIPGRERRSGPTDDGEEEMEEDT
;
A
#
# COMPACT_ATOMS: atom_id res chain seq x y z
N MET A 1 -46.58 36.86 -29.74
CA MET A 1 -45.76 36.66 -28.53
C MET A 1 -45.28 35.22 -28.27
N VAL A 2 -45.78 34.19 -28.97
CA VAL A 2 -45.31 32.80 -28.78
C VAL A 2 -44.21 32.34 -29.76
N LYS A 3 -43.84 33.16 -30.75
CA LYS A 3 -42.71 32.85 -31.66
C LYS A 3 -41.34 33.26 -31.09
N LEU A 4 -41.30 34.15 -30.10
CA LEU A 4 -40.03 34.61 -29.50
C LEU A 4 -39.42 33.63 -28.48
N THR A 5 -40.15 32.60 -28.07
CA THR A 5 -39.65 31.61 -27.10
C THR A 5 -39.03 30.37 -27.77
N ALA A 6 -39.33 30.10 -29.04
CA ALA A 6 -38.76 28.94 -29.74
C ALA A 6 -37.35 29.24 -30.27
N GLU A 7 -37.09 30.47 -30.71
CA GLU A 7 -35.78 30.84 -31.27
C GLU A 7 -34.68 30.99 -30.21
N LEU A 8 -35.07 31.25 -28.94
CA LEU A 8 -34.15 31.29 -27.81
C LEU A 8 -33.83 29.89 -27.21
N MET A 9 -34.52 28.83 -27.67
CA MET A 9 -34.30 27.45 -27.22
C MET A 9 -33.63 26.55 -28.27
N GLU A 10 -33.51 27.00 -29.52
CA GLU A 10 -32.68 26.35 -30.56
C GLU A 10 -31.23 26.90 -30.55
N GLN A 11 -30.99 28.05 -29.92
CA GLN A 11 -29.67 28.68 -29.80
C GLN A 11 -28.89 28.26 -28.53
N ARG A 12 -29.24 27.10 -27.95
CA ARG A 12 -28.55 26.47 -26.80
C ARG A 12 -28.20 24.99 -27.02
N ARG A 13 -28.15 24.52 -28.27
CA ARG A 13 -27.59 23.19 -28.63
C ARG A 13 -26.30 23.26 -29.45
N SER A 14 -25.57 24.38 -29.34
CA SER A 14 -24.20 24.51 -29.85
C SER A 14 -23.28 24.98 -28.74
N ILE A 15 -23.10 24.12 -27.73
CA ILE A 15 -21.94 24.21 -26.85
C ILE A 15 -21.23 22.87 -27.05
N PRO A 16 -20.14 22.81 -27.84
CA PRO A 16 -19.27 21.65 -27.79
C PRO A 16 -18.79 21.54 -26.35
N THR A 17 -19.22 20.50 -25.66
CA THR A 17 -18.58 20.05 -24.44
C THR A 17 -17.14 19.77 -24.82
N LEU A 18 -16.25 20.73 -24.53
CA LEU A 18 -14.83 20.48 -24.49
C LEU A 18 -14.62 19.43 -23.41
N CYS A 19 -14.69 18.17 -23.83
CA CYS A 19 -14.06 17.05 -23.17
C CYS A 19 -12.55 17.33 -23.24
N GLY A 20 -12.10 18.26 -22.42
CA GLY A 20 -10.70 18.45 -22.09
C GLY A 20 -10.34 17.28 -21.21
N THR A 21 -10.04 16.14 -21.82
CA THR A 21 -9.20 15.13 -21.19
C THR A 21 -7.95 15.86 -20.74
N THR A 22 -7.91 16.13 -19.44
CA THR A 22 -6.73 16.68 -18.82
C THR A 22 -5.65 15.59 -18.93
N SER A 23 -4.85 15.69 -19.98
CA SER A 23 -3.67 14.86 -20.16
C SER A 23 -2.60 15.37 -19.20
N TRP A 24 -2.76 15.07 -17.90
CA TRP A 24 -1.78 15.31 -16.82
C TRP A 24 -0.49 14.49 -16.99
N THR A 25 -0.20 13.94 -18.18
CA THR A 25 0.95 13.05 -18.41
C THR A 25 2.28 13.79 -18.62
N SER A 26 2.28 15.11 -18.77
CA SER A 26 3.49 15.91 -19.03
C SER A 26 4.28 16.33 -17.77
N GLY A 27 3.99 15.76 -16.60
CA GLY A 27 4.47 16.27 -15.32
C GLY A 27 5.62 15.49 -14.66
N VAL A 28 6.16 14.44 -15.27
CA VAL A 28 7.27 13.69 -14.64
C VAL A 28 8.60 14.36 -14.99
N LEU A 29 9.16 15.09 -14.03
CA LEU A 29 10.50 15.68 -14.14
C LEU A 29 11.53 14.57 -14.41
N GLN A 30 12.33 14.72 -15.46
CA GLN A 30 13.38 13.75 -15.79
C GLN A 30 14.59 13.91 -14.86
N VAL A 31 14.89 12.87 -14.07
CA VAL A 31 16.07 12.82 -13.20
C VAL A 31 17.34 12.64 -14.04
N ARG A 32 18.36 13.48 -13.80
CA ARG A 32 19.67 13.44 -14.49
C ARG A 32 20.79 12.82 -13.65
N VAL A 33 20.71 12.98 -12.33
CA VAL A 33 21.70 12.49 -11.37
C VAL A 33 20.94 11.84 -10.21
N LEU A 34 21.32 10.63 -9.83
CA LEU A 34 20.78 9.86 -8.71
C LEU A 34 21.94 9.39 -7.84
N GLY A 35 21.91 9.67 -6.53
CA GLY A 35 22.97 9.25 -5.60
C GLY A 35 24.38 9.75 -5.97
N PHE A 36 24.50 11.00 -6.43
CA PHE A 36 25.74 11.59 -6.96
C PHE A 36 26.29 10.94 -8.25
N GLN A 37 25.52 10.07 -8.91
CA GLN A 37 25.89 9.42 -10.17
C GLN A 37 24.98 9.89 -11.32
N LYS A 38 25.56 10.15 -12.50
CA LYS A 38 24.79 10.50 -13.70
C LYS A 38 24.02 9.28 -14.18
N VAL A 39 22.71 9.43 -14.35
CA VAL A 39 21.85 8.36 -14.87
C VAL A 39 22.18 8.13 -16.34
N LYS A 40 22.52 6.88 -16.69
CA LYS A 40 22.88 6.46 -18.04
C LYS A 40 21.62 6.08 -18.84
N LEU A 41 21.73 6.15 -20.16
CA LEU A 41 20.61 5.77 -21.05
C LEU A 41 20.20 4.30 -20.88
N LYS A 42 21.18 3.41 -20.65
CA LYS A 42 20.94 1.98 -20.41
C LYS A 42 20.04 1.74 -19.19
N GLU A 43 20.34 2.39 -18.07
CA GLU A 43 19.56 2.27 -16.83
C GLU A 43 18.12 2.77 -17.03
N ARG A 44 17.95 3.84 -17.81
CA ARG A 44 16.63 4.38 -18.16
C ARG A 44 15.80 3.38 -18.96
N GLN A 45 16.39 2.75 -19.98
CA GLN A 45 15.70 1.77 -20.83
C GLN A 45 15.36 0.49 -20.06
N GLU A 46 16.23 0.04 -19.16
CA GLU A 46 15.98 -1.11 -18.30
C GLU A 46 14.83 -0.84 -17.33
N ALA A 47 14.82 0.32 -16.67
CA ALA A 47 13.72 0.73 -15.82
C ALA A 47 12.40 0.83 -16.60
N GLU A 48 12.42 1.42 -17.80
CA GLU A 48 11.24 1.49 -18.67
C GLU A 48 10.74 0.09 -19.04
N LYS A 49 11.64 -0.86 -19.34
CA LYS A 49 11.29 -2.25 -19.62
C LYS A 49 10.68 -2.97 -18.40
N MET A 50 11.14 -2.68 -17.18
CA MET A 50 10.60 -3.28 -15.95
C MET A 50 9.24 -2.70 -15.56
N PHE A 51 9.07 -1.38 -15.72
CA PHE A 51 7.86 -0.67 -15.28
C PHE A 51 6.80 -0.48 -16.37
N LYS A 52 7.04 -0.92 -17.62
CA LYS A 52 6.02 -0.89 -18.67
C LYS A 52 4.88 -1.90 -18.43
N GLY A 53 3.70 -1.53 -18.90
CA GLY A 53 2.51 -2.39 -18.92
C GLY A 53 1.89 -2.66 -17.54
N LYS A 54 0.93 -3.60 -17.49
CA LYS A 54 0.11 -3.87 -16.29
C LYS A 54 0.93 -4.41 -15.11
N ARG A 55 1.92 -5.29 -15.38
CA ARG A 55 2.81 -5.85 -14.36
C ARG A 55 3.73 -4.79 -13.76
N GLY A 56 4.33 -3.95 -14.59
CA GLY A 56 5.14 -2.82 -14.12
C GLY A 56 4.35 -1.83 -13.26
N ALA A 57 3.11 -1.55 -13.63
CA ALA A 57 2.21 -0.71 -12.83
C ALA A 57 1.85 -1.33 -11.46
N GLN A 58 1.71 -2.67 -11.37
CA GLN A 58 1.52 -3.37 -10.10
C GLN A 58 2.77 -3.29 -9.22
N LEU A 59 3.95 -3.53 -9.81
CA LEU A 59 5.24 -3.41 -9.12
C LEU A 59 5.44 -1.99 -8.56
N ALA A 60 5.13 -0.95 -9.35
CA ALA A 60 5.21 0.43 -8.88
C ALA A 60 4.30 0.70 -7.67
N LYS A 61 3.08 0.13 -7.65
CA LYS A 61 2.14 0.26 -6.53
C LYS A 61 2.61 -0.49 -5.28
N ASP A 62 3.14 -1.71 -5.45
CA ASP A 62 3.65 -2.50 -4.34
C ASP A 62 4.90 -1.88 -3.72
N ILE A 63 5.80 -1.36 -4.56
CA ILE A 63 6.96 -0.60 -4.11
C ILE A 63 6.49 0.65 -3.36
N ALA A 64 5.60 1.46 -3.93
CA ALA A 64 5.09 2.68 -3.26
C ALA A 64 4.39 2.38 -1.93
N ARG A 65 3.70 1.25 -1.81
CA ARG A 65 3.08 0.79 -0.55
C ARG A 65 4.13 0.42 0.50
N ARG A 66 5.22 -0.24 0.11
CA ARG A 66 6.32 -0.62 1.01
C ARG A 66 7.26 0.54 1.34
N SER A 67 7.51 1.42 0.39
CA SER A 67 8.56 2.43 0.45
C SER A 67 8.07 3.80 0.93
N LYS A 68 6.83 3.90 1.43
CA LYS A 68 6.13 5.15 1.83
C LYS A 68 7.01 6.04 2.72
N THR A 69 7.86 6.81 2.06
CA THR A 69 8.89 7.67 2.62
C THR A 69 8.80 9.00 1.89
N PHE A 70 8.70 10.05 2.71
CA PHE A 70 8.74 11.46 2.42
C PHE A 70 8.19 11.90 1.04
N ASN A 71 6.89 12.16 1.00
CA ASN A 71 6.35 13.11 0.04
C ASN A 71 6.75 14.51 0.52
N PRO A 72 7.66 15.25 -0.16
CA PRO A 72 8.05 16.58 0.25
C PRO A 72 6.82 17.50 0.26
N GLY A 73 6.44 17.98 1.44
CA GLY A 73 5.27 18.83 1.67
C GLY A 73 3.97 18.11 2.05
N ALA A 74 3.96 16.77 2.12
CA ALA A 74 2.80 16.06 2.66
C ALA A 74 2.88 15.98 4.19
N SER A 75 1.75 16.24 4.87
CA SER A 75 1.61 15.93 6.29
C SER A 75 1.83 14.43 6.52
N LEU A 76 2.58 14.11 7.58
CA LEU A 76 2.87 12.75 7.99
C LEU A 76 1.57 11.94 8.00
N PRO A 77 1.49 10.80 7.29
CA PRO A 77 0.33 9.95 7.37
C PRO A 77 0.22 9.45 8.80
N THR A 78 -0.77 9.95 9.53
CA THR A 78 -1.31 9.31 10.73
C THR A 78 -2.07 8.05 10.31
N ASP A 79 -1.39 7.17 9.55
CA ASP A 79 -1.93 5.86 9.23
C ASP A 79 -2.00 5.11 10.56
N LYS A 80 -3.25 4.97 11.02
CA LYS A 80 -3.62 4.37 12.27
C LYS A 80 -2.88 3.04 12.43
N LYS A 81 -1.94 3.06 13.37
CA LYS A 81 -1.56 1.96 14.24
C LYS A 81 -1.55 0.59 13.54
N LYS A 82 -0.35 0.07 13.25
CA LYS A 82 -0.02 -1.29 13.69
C LYS A 82 -0.11 -1.29 15.22
N GLY A 83 -1.33 -1.20 15.73
CA GLY A 83 -1.62 -1.10 17.15
C GLY A 83 -1.33 -2.45 17.76
N GLY A 84 -1.04 -2.44 19.06
CA GLY A 84 -0.99 -3.66 19.85
C GLY A 84 -2.27 -4.51 19.70
N PRO A 85 -2.35 -5.63 20.46
CA PRO A 85 -3.52 -6.50 20.44
C PRO A 85 -4.84 -5.73 20.41
N SER A 86 -5.82 -6.24 19.66
CA SER A 86 -7.16 -5.66 19.58
C SER A 86 -7.73 -5.43 20.99
N PRO A 87 -8.60 -4.44 21.24
CA PRO A 87 -9.21 -4.27 22.56
C PRO A 87 -9.80 -5.57 23.13
N GLY A 88 -10.43 -6.41 22.31
CA GLY A 88 -10.91 -7.74 22.71
C GLY A 88 -9.79 -8.74 23.02
N ASP A 89 -8.67 -8.68 22.30
CA ASP A 89 -7.48 -9.49 22.60
C ASP A 89 -6.90 -9.10 23.98
N VAL A 90 -6.87 -7.80 24.28
CA VAL A 90 -6.39 -7.29 25.57
C VAL A 90 -7.29 -7.78 26.72
N GLU A 91 -8.60 -7.80 26.53
CA GLU A 91 -9.55 -8.33 27.51
C GLU A 91 -9.39 -9.84 27.70
N ALA A 92 -9.24 -10.61 26.61
CA ALA A 92 -8.99 -12.05 26.67
C ALA A 92 -7.69 -12.37 27.42
N ILE A 93 -6.62 -11.60 27.17
CA ILE A 93 -5.35 -11.73 27.89
C ILE A 93 -5.54 -11.44 29.38
N LYS A 94 -6.20 -10.34 29.73
CA LYS A 94 -6.46 -9.96 31.13
C LYS A 94 -7.25 -11.05 31.86
N ASN A 95 -8.27 -11.60 31.21
CA ASN A 95 -9.09 -12.68 31.77
C ASN A 95 -8.27 -13.98 31.94
N ALA A 96 -7.43 -14.32 30.96
CA ALA A 96 -6.55 -15.48 31.08
C ALA A 96 -5.53 -15.33 32.23
N ILE A 97 -4.98 -14.13 32.43
CA ILE A 97 -4.10 -13.83 33.58
C ILE A 97 -4.89 -13.95 34.89
N ALA A 98 -6.09 -13.39 34.97
CA ALA A 98 -6.91 -13.43 36.18
C ALA A 98 -7.35 -14.85 36.57
N ASN A 99 -7.54 -15.73 35.58
CA ASN A 99 -7.89 -17.14 35.79
C ASN A 99 -6.68 -18.05 36.05
N ALA A 100 -5.44 -17.56 35.84
CA ALA A 100 -4.24 -18.34 36.09
C ALA A 100 -4.03 -18.50 37.61
N SER A 101 -4.19 -19.71 38.12
CA SER A 101 -4.07 -20.02 39.55
C SER A 101 -2.65 -20.36 40.00
N THR A 102 -1.71 -20.54 39.06
CA THR A 102 -0.32 -20.92 39.35
C THR A 102 0.67 -20.03 38.60
N LEU A 103 1.87 -19.85 39.16
CA LEU A 103 2.93 -19.07 38.53
C LEU A 103 3.37 -19.66 37.18
N ALA A 104 3.44 -21.00 37.10
CA ALA A 104 3.77 -21.71 35.87
C ALA A 104 2.80 -21.40 34.73
N GLU A 105 1.52 -21.22 35.03
CA GLU A 105 0.51 -20.88 34.03
C GLU A 105 0.66 -19.44 33.52
N VAL A 106 1.07 -18.51 34.40
CA VAL A 106 1.39 -17.13 34.00
C VAL A 106 2.62 -17.08 33.10
N GLU A 107 3.65 -17.86 33.41
CA GLU A 107 4.86 -17.96 32.56
C GLU A 107 4.55 -18.57 31.19
N ARG A 108 3.72 -19.62 31.15
CA ARG A 108 3.22 -20.21 29.91
C ARG A 108 2.47 -19.18 29.07
N LEU A 109 1.58 -18.41 29.70
CA LEU A 109 0.82 -17.36 29.03
C LEU A 109 1.74 -16.26 28.47
N LYS A 110 2.77 -15.85 29.22
CA LYS A 110 3.79 -14.91 28.73
C LYS A 110 4.50 -15.44 27.47
N GLY A 111 4.92 -16.71 27.47
CA GLY A 111 5.56 -17.33 26.31
C GLY A 111 4.65 -17.33 25.07
N LEU A 112 3.37 -17.67 25.25
CA LEU A 112 2.37 -17.62 24.17
C LEU A 112 2.22 -16.21 23.59
N LEU A 113 2.13 -15.19 24.44
CA LEU A 113 1.98 -13.81 23.99
C LEU A 113 3.22 -13.28 23.28
N GLN A 114 4.42 -13.65 23.73
CA GLN A 114 5.66 -13.32 23.03
C GLN A 114 5.73 -13.96 21.65
N SER A 115 5.19 -15.18 21.50
CA SER A 115 5.05 -15.84 20.19
C SER A 115 3.92 -15.28 19.30
N GLY A 116 3.16 -14.30 19.79
CA GLY A 116 2.05 -13.68 19.07
C GLY A 116 0.72 -14.45 19.13
N GLN A 117 0.59 -15.43 20.02
CA GLN A 117 -0.64 -16.20 20.20
C GLN A 117 -1.52 -15.60 21.29
N ILE A 118 -2.72 -15.15 20.91
CA ILE A 118 -3.72 -14.61 21.82
C ILE A 118 -4.67 -15.73 22.26
N PRO A 119 -4.93 -15.91 23.57
CA PRO A 119 -5.94 -16.85 24.06
C PRO A 119 -7.31 -16.62 23.40
N GLY A 120 -7.98 -17.69 22.95
CA GLY A 120 -9.30 -17.60 22.32
C GLY A 120 -9.31 -17.11 20.86
N ARG A 121 -8.13 -16.88 20.27
CA ARG A 121 -7.99 -16.53 18.84
C ARG A 121 -7.45 -17.73 18.06
N GLU A 122 -8.26 -18.33 17.20
CA GLU A 122 -7.77 -19.32 16.24
C GLU A 122 -6.64 -18.72 15.40
N ARG A 123 -5.48 -19.39 15.38
CA ARG A 123 -4.42 -19.09 14.42
C ARG A 123 -4.99 -19.36 13.04
N ARG A 124 -5.33 -18.31 12.28
CA ARG A 124 -5.32 -18.43 10.81
C ARG A 124 -3.86 -18.49 10.39
N SER A 125 -3.24 -19.66 10.54
CA SER A 125 -2.00 -19.99 9.84
C SER A 125 -2.31 -19.93 8.35
N GLY A 126 -1.95 -18.82 7.71
CA GLY A 126 -1.66 -18.85 6.28
C GLY A 126 -0.48 -19.80 6.05
N PRO A 127 -0.38 -20.42 4.87
CA PRO A 127 0.68 -21.39 4.57
C PRO A 127 2.04 -20.73 4.79
N THR A 128 2.91 -21.43 5.52
CA THR A 128 4.35 -21.13 5.55
C THR A 128 4.89 -21.37 4.15
N ASP A 129 5.42 -20.31 3.56
CA ASP A 129 6.24 -20.35 2.36
C ASP A 129 7.64 -20.80 2.83
N ASP A 130 7.78 -22.11 3.06
CA ASP A 130 9.07 -22.78 3.21
C ASP A 130 9.65 -22.96 1.80
N GLY A 131 10.10 -21.85 1.22
CA GLY A 131 10.87 -21.79 -0.02
C GLY A 131 12.36 -21.79 0.31
N GLU A 132 12.88 -22.96 0.69
CA GLU A 132 14.31 -23.23 0.74
C GLU A 132 14.84 -23.28 -0.72
N GLU A 133 15.25 -22.14 -1.26
CA GLU A 133 16.09 -22.09 -2.46
C GLU A 133 17.54 -22.40 -2.03
N GLU A 134 17.92 -23.67 -2.08
CA GLU A 134 19.33 -24.05 -2.15
C GLU A 134 19.91 -23.52 -3.47
N MET A 135 20.83 -22.56 -3.35
CA MET A 135 21.82 -22.25 -4.37
C MET A 135 22.74 -23.46 -4.57
N GLU A 136 23.05 -23.82 -5.81
CA GLU A 136 24.37 -24.28 -6.30
C GLU A 136 24.27 -24.30 -7.84
N GLU A 137 24.84 -23.33 -8.57
CA GLU A 137 26.22 -23.21 -9.09
C GLU A 137 26.25 -23.54 -10.60
N ASP A 138 26.59 -22.52 -11.40
CA ASP A 138 26.73 -22.55 -12.86
C ASP A 138 28.22 -22.76 -13.20
N THR A 139 28.51 -23.82 -13.95
CA THR A 139 29.71 -23.99 -14.78
C THR A 139 29.34 -24.75 -16.04
#